data_AF-A7S4S7-F1
#
_entry.id   AF-A7S4S7-F1
#
_cell.length_a   1.000
_cell.length_b   1.000
_cell.length_c   1.000
_cell.angle_alpha   90.00
_cell.angle_beta   90.00
_cell.angle_gamma   90.00
#
_symmetry.space_group_name_H-M   'P 1'
#
loop_
_entity.id
_entity.type
_entity.pdbx_description
1 polymer ?
#
loop_
_entity_poly.entity_id
_entity_poly.type
_entity_poly.pdbx_seq_one_letter_code
_entity_poly.pdbx_strand_id
1 'polypeptide(L)'
;PGTKWCGAGNIADSHSDLGHHRMTDACCRTHDRCPHSIPPLQVSKTYNYFNFRPYSISHCKCDQAFYACLASVGSNAAKDVGKVFFNILKVPCFI
;
A
#
# COMPACT_ATOMS: atom_id res chain seq x y z
N PRO A 1 0.00 -13.31 -5.46
CA PRO A 1 0.73 -13.62 -6.71
C PRO A 1 0.03 -12.96 -7.91
N GLY A 2 0.75 -12.47 -8.92
CA GLY A 2 0.16 -11.79 -10.08
C GLY A 2 0.17 -10.26 -10.04
N THR A 3 0.78 -9.67 -9.01
CA THR A 3 1.04 -8.24 -8.82
C THR A 3 2.54 -8.04 -8.62
N LYS A 4 3.09 -6.90 -9.03
CA LYS A 4 4.49 -6.53 -8.80
C LYS A 4 4.66 -5.47 -7.72
N TRP A 5 3.60 -4.72 -7.40
CA TRP A 5 3.59 -3.60 -6.46
C TRP A 5 2.84 -3.90 -5.16
N CYS A 6 1.97 -4.90 -5.11
CA CYS A 6 1.29 -5.25 -3.86
C CYS A 6 2.19 -6.15 -2.99
N GLY A 7 2.74 -5.61 -1.91
CA GLY A 7 3.56 -6.35 -0.95
C GLY A 7 4.44 -5.47 -0.07
N ALA A 8 5.46 -6.06 0.54
CA ALA A 8 6.50 -5.31 1.26
C ALA A 8 7.46 -4.68 0.23
N GLY A 9 7.16 -3.44 -0.16
CA GLY A 9 7.79 -2.81 -1.32
C GLY A 9 7.25 -3.39 -2.62
N ASN A 10 8.08 -3.41 -3.67
CA ASN A 10 7.70 -3.92 -4.98
C ASN A 10 8.86 -4.64 -5.66
N ILE A 11 8.52 -5.50 -6.63
CA ILE A 11 9.45 -6.27 -7.47
C ILE A 11 9.39 -5.81 -8.93
N ALA A 12 8.96 -4.56 -9.15
CA ALA A 12 8.79 -3.99 -10.49
C ALA A 12 10.11 -3.47 -11.04
N ASP A 13 10.42 -3.77 -12.30
CA ASP A 13 11.65 -3.31 -12.96
C ASP A 13 11.58 -1.83 -13.36
N SER A 14 10.36 -1.30 -13.49
CA SER A 14 10.11 0.09 -13.87
C SER A 14 8.75 0.58 -13.39
N HIS A 15 8.51 1.88 -13.45
CA HIS A 15 7.22 2.47 -13.07
C HIS A 15 6.02 1.83 -13.81
N SER A 16 6.16 1.55 -15.10
CA SER A 16 5.10 0.99 -15.94
C SER A 16 4.99 -0.53 -15.86
N ASP A 17 5.91 -1.19 -15.15
CA ASP A 17 5.93 -2.63 -15.02
C ASP A 17 4.87 -3.11 -14.03
N LEU A 18 3.75 -3.55 -14.58
CA LEU A 18 2.60 -4.06 -13.83
C LEU A 18 2.45 -5.55 -14.11
N GLY A 19 2.09 -6.31 -13.06
CA GLY A 19 1.77 -7.72 -13.13
C GLY A 19 0.45 -8.02 -13.84
N HIS A 20 0.08 -9.30 -13.84
CA HIS A 20 -1.14 -9.80 -14.49
C HIS A 20 -2.40 -9.08 -14.02
N HIS A 21 -2.55 -8.83 -12.72
CA HIS A 21 -3.68 -8.07 -12.16
C HIS A 21 -3.45 -6.57 -12.29
N ARG A 22 -3.27 -6.07 -13.52
CA ARG A 22 -2.79 -4.71 -13.83
C ARG A 22 -3.49 -3.60 -13.05
N MET A 23 -4.83 -3.62 -12.95
CA MET A 23 -5.58 -2.56 -12.25
C MET A 23 -5.40 -2.62 -10.74
N THR A 24 -5.45 -3.82 -10.14
CA THR A 24 -5.13 -4.02 -8.72
C THR A 24 -3.71 -3.59 -8.42
N ASP A 25 -2.77 -3.96 -9.29
CA ASP A 25 -1.35 -3.64 -9.15
C ASP A 25 -1.09 -2.14 -9.28
N ALA A 26 -1.83 -1.45 -10.16
CA ALA A 26 -1.77 0.00 -10.28
C ALA A 26 -2.25 0.70 -9.00
N CYS A 27 -3.25 0.17 -8.28
CA CYS A 27 -3.66 0.69 -6.98
C CYS A 27 -2.51 0.60 -5.96
N CYS A 28 -1.84 -0.56 -5.89
CA CYS A 28 -0.69 -0.76 -5.01
C CYS A 28 0.48 0.14 -5.39
N ARG A 29 0.79 0.28 -6.69
CA ARG A 29 1.83 1.18 -7.20
C ARG A 29 1.60 2.64 -6.78
N THR A 30 0.35 3.10 -6.83
CA THR A 30 -0.01 4.45 -6.39
C THR A 30 0.14 4.59 -4.88
N HIS A 31 -0.27 3.57 -4.10
CA HIS A 31 -0.13 3.56 -2.64
C HIS A 31 1.34 3.53 -2.18
N ASP A 32 2.18 2.70 -2.79
CA ASP A 32 3.64 2.63 -2.57
C ASP A 32 4.34 3.97 -2.74
N ARG A 33 3.78 4.83 -3.62
CA ARG A 33 4.29 6.18 -3.89
C ARG A 33 3.62 7.27 -3.06
N CYS A 34 2.98 6.91 -1.95
CA CYS A 34 2.46 7.90 -1.02
C CYS A 34 3.60 8.87 -0.60
N PRO A 35 3.45 10.19 -0.79
CA PRO A 35 4.50 11.16 -0.45
C PRO A 35 4.70 11.27 1.07
N HIS A 36 3.78 10.71 1.85
CA HIS A 36 3.76 10.75 3.30
C HIS A 36 3.67 9.33 3.83
N SER A 37 4.83 8.68 3.92
CA SER A 37 4.99 7.37 4.54
C SER A 37 6.14 7.38 5.55
N ILE A 38 6.08 6.47 6.52
CA ILE A 38 7.13 6.26 7.51
C ILE A 38 7.64 4.83 7.32
N PRO A 39 8.91 4.66 6.91
CA PRO A 39 9.49 3.33 6.71
C PRO A 39 9.50 2.49 8.00
N PRO A 40 9.69 1.17 7.91
CA PRO A 40 9.75 0.29 9.07
C PRO A 40 10.91 0.68 9.99
N LEU A 41 10.67 0.61 11.30
CA LEU A 41 11.66 0.86 12.36
C LEU A 41 12.34 2.25 12.26
N GLN A 42 11.65 3.24 11.71
CA GLN A 42 12.15 4.61 11.56
C GLN A 42 11.32 5.64 12.33
N VAL A 43 12.00 6.70 12.76
CA VAL A 43 11.39 7.89 13.37
C VAL A 43 11.17 8.94 12.28
N SER A 44 9.93 9.40 12.11
CA SER A 44 9.65 10.62 11.36
C SER A 44 9.68 11.81 12.30
N LYS A 45 10.62 12.73 12.07
CA LYS A 45 10.67 14.01 12.79
C LYS A 45 9.51 14.92 12.39
N THR A 46 9.08 14.87 11.13
CA THR A 46 7.98 15.69 10.60
C THR A 46 6.65 15.36 11.27
N TYR A 47 6.39 14.07 11.51
CA TYR A 47 5.14 13.59 12.13
C TYR A 47 5.28 13.28 13.63
N ASN A 48 6.47 13.53 14.22
CA ASN A 48 6.82 13.16 15.59
C ASN A 48 6.36 11.72 15.95
N TYR A 49 6.65 10.77 15.06
CA TYR A 49 6.12 9.41 15.15
C TYR A 49 7.23 8.38 14.92
N PHE A 50 7.26 7.34 15.75
CA PHE A 50 8.13 6.18 15.58
C PHE A 50 7.33 4.99 15.05
N ASN A 51 7.64 4.55 13.83
CA ASN A 51 7.04 3.34 13.28
C ASN A 51 7.79 2.09 13.77
N PHE A 52 7.38 1.53 14.90
CA PHE A 52 7.94 0.30 15.45
C PHE A 52 7.60 -0.98 14.66
N ARG A 53 6.82 -0.88 13.58
CA ARG A 53 6.36 -2.04 12.80
C ARG A 53 7.40 -2.47 11.77
N PRO A 54 7.44 -3.76 11.39
CA PRO A 54 8.35 -4.27 10.36
C PRO A 54 7.86 -3.99 8.93
N TYR A 55 6.95 -3.04 8.74
CA TYR A 55 6.45 -2.60 7.45
C TYR A 55 6.22 -1.08 7.47
N SER A 56 6.23 -0.46 6.30
CA SER A 56 5.92 0.96 6.14
C SER A 56 4.46 1.25 6.50
N ILE A 57 4.21 2.39 7.13
CA ILE A 57 2.87 2.95 7.29
C ILE A 57 2.74 4.21 6.45
N SER A 58 1.53 4.50 5.99
CA SER A 58 1.22 5.64 5.12
C SER A 58 0.24 6.60 5.79
N HIS A 59 0.17 7.82 5.28
CA HIS A 59 -0.82 8.79 5.73
C HIS A 59 -2.25 8.31 5.40
N CYS A 60 -3.23 8.57 6.27
CA CYS A 60 -4.58 8.02 6.12
C CYS A 60 -5.27 8.40 4.81
N LYS A 61 -4.93 9.56 4.23
CA LYS A 61 -5.40 9.96 2.89
C LYS A 61 -4.96 8.98 1.79
N CYS A 62 -3.73 8.45 1.87
CA CYS A 62 -3.24 7.45 0.93
C CYS A 62 -3.96 6.11 1.12
N ASP A 63 -4.17 5.70 2.37
CA ASP A 63 -4.88 4.45 2.68
C ASP A 63 -6.36 4.50 2.28
N GLN A 64 -7.03 5.64 2.46
CA GLN A 64 -8.39 5.84 1.97
C GLN A 64 -8.47 5.81 0.44
N ALA A 65 -7.54 6.48 -0.25
CA ALA A 65 -7.47 6.44 -1.71
C ALA A 65 -7.18 5.02 -2.22
N PHE A 66 -6.32 4.27 -1.53
CA PHE A 66 -6.03 2.88 -1.83
C PHE A 66 -7.26 1.99 -1.66
N TYR A 67 -7.98 2.13 -0.55
CA TYR A 67 -9.25 1.44 -0.31
C TYR A 67 -10.26 1.71 -1.44
N ALA A 68 -10.46 2.98 -1.78
CA ALA A 68 -11.37 3.38 -2.85
C ALA A 68 -10.96 2.83 -4.22
N CYS A 69 -9.65 2.80 -4.51
CA CYS A 69 -9.11 2.22 -5.74
C CYS A 69 -9.38 0.70 -5.82
N LEU A 70 -9.08 -0.05 -4.75
CA LEU A 70 -9.35 -1.49 -4.73
C LEU A 70 -10.84 -1.80 -4.86
N ALA A 71 -11.69 -1.01 -4.18
CA ALA A 71 -13.13 -1.15 -4.27
C ALA A 71 -13.66 -0.89 -5.69
N SER A 72 -13.13 0.11 -6.39
CA SER A 72 -13.54 0.41 -7.77
C SER A 72 -13.05 -0.64 -8.79
N VAL A 73 -11.90 -1.26 -8.56
CA VAL A 73 -11.42 -2.38 -9.38
C VAL A 73 -12.31 -3.61 -9.23
N GLY A 74 -12.77 -3.92 -8.01
CA GLY A 74 -13.80 -4.95 -7.75
C GLY A 74 -13.42 -6.40 -8.05
N SER A 75 -12.21 -6.67 -8.55
CA SER A 75 -11.71 -8.02 -8.86
C SER A 75 -11.46 -8.83 -7.59
N ASN A 76 -11.39 -10.16 -7.70
CA ASN A 76 -11.05 -11.03 -6.57
C ASN A 76 -9.66 -10.68 -6.00
N ALA A 77 -8.68 -10.43 -6.87
CA ALA A 77 -7.36 -9.98 -6.45
C ALA A 77 -7.41 -8.66 -5.66
N ALA A 78 -8.21 -7.68 -6.09
CA ALA A 78 -8.36 -6.42 -5.35
C ALA A 78 -9.03 -6.62 -3.98
N LYS A 79 -10.06 -7.47 -3.90
CA LYS A 79 -10.73 -7.83 -2.65
C LYS A 79 -9.79 -8.53 -1.68
N ASP A 80 -8.97 -9.47 -2.17
CA ASP A 80 -8.00 -10.18 -1.35
C ASP A 80 -6.91 -9.24 -0.81
N VAL A 81 -6.35 -8.38 -1.66
CA VAL A 81 -5.38 -7.35 -1.24
C VAL A 81 -5.99 -6.44 -0.17
N GLY A 82 -7.21 -5.94 -0.40
CA GLY A 82 -7.91 -5.08 0.55
C GLY A 82 -8.19 -5.80 1.88
N LYS A 83 -8.63 -7.07 1.83
CA LYS A 83 -8.87 -7.87 3.04
C LYS A 83 -7.57 -8.09 3.83
N VAL A 84 -6.48 -8.41 3.16
CA VAL A 84 -5.17 -8.60 3.81
C VAL A 84 -4.72 -7.30 4.48
N PHE A 85 -4.73 -6.18 3.76
CA PHE A 85 -4.24 -4.90 4.27
C PHE A 85 -5.10 -4.33 5.41
N PHE A 86 -6.42 -4.20 5.18
CA PHE A 86 -7.32 -3.47 6.07
C PHE A 86 -7.93 -4.34 7.18
N ASN A 87 -8.13 -5.65 6.95
CA ASN A 87 -8.88 -6.50 7.90
C ASN A 87 -7.99 -7.50 8.64
N ILE A 88 -7.00 -8.09 7.97
CA ILE A 88 -6.12 -9.11 8.56
C ILE A 88 -4.92 -8.46 9.25
N LEU A 89 -4.10 -7.72 8.49
CA LEU A 89 -2.93 -7.03 9.03
C LEU A 89 -3.34 -5.77 9.81
N LYS A 90 -4.48 -5.18 9.45
CA LYS A 90 -5.01 -3.93 10.03
C LYS A 90 -3.91 -2.86 10.08
N VAL A 91 -3.24 -2.67 8.94
CA VAL A 91 -2.14 -1.71 8.82
C VAL A 91 -2.67 -0.33 9.23
N PRO A 92 -2.10 0.30 10.27
CA PRO A 92 -2.56 1.60 10.70
C PRO A 92 -1.97 2.70 9.82
N CYS A 93 -2.70 3.80 9.71
CA CYS A 93 -2.26 5.02 9.08
C CYS A 93 -2.03 6.13 10.10
N PHE A 94 -1.33 7.19 9.69
CA PHE A 94 -1.12 8.39 10.50
C PHE A 94 -1.73 9.64 9.83
N ILE A 95 -1.89 10.71 10.59
CA ILE A 95 -2.36 12.04 10.15
C ILE A 95 -1.21 13.03 10.32
#